data_AF-A0A4V1X9Q7-F1
#
_entry.id   AF-A0A4V1X9Q7-F1
#
_cell.length_a   1.000
_cell.length_b   1.000
_cell.length_c   1.000
_cell.angle_alpha   90.00
_cell.angle_beta   90.00
_cell.angle_gamma   90.00
#
_symmetry.space_group_name_H-M   'P 1'
#
loop_
_entity.id
_entity.type
_entity.pdbx_description
1 polymer ?
#
loop_
_entity_poly.entity_id
_entity_poly.type
_entity_poly.pdbx_seq_one_letter_code
_entity_poly.pdbx_strand_id
1 'polypeptide(L)'
;MVDFGPLYECMMHRTQSLDFGVVVEGEIEMLLDDGSRTLLRRGDVAVQRATMHAWRNPSPDSWTRMVFVLQDTKPLVIDGRRMGEDLGRGLEGLPPSGNDG
;
A
#
# COMPACT_ATOMS: atom_id res chain seq x y z
N MET A 1 0.34 -0.66 12.47
CA MET A 1 1.32 0.45 12.37
C MET A 1 2.54 -0.11 11.67
N VAL A 2 3.15 0.65 10.77
CA VAL A 2 4.31 0.24 9.96
C VAL A 2 5.34 1.36 9.99
N ASP A 3 6.60 0.98 10.25
CA ASP A 3 7.74 1.89 10.26
C ASP A 3 8.61 1.60 9.03
N PHE A 4 8.83 2.63 8.22
CA PHE A 4 9.64 2.59 7.01
C PHE A 4 11.02 3.19 7.31
N GLY A 5 12.06 2.36 7.21
CA GLY A 5 13.44 2.82 7.36
C GLY A 5 13.85 3.78 6.23
N PRO A 6 14.97 4.51 6.39
CA PRO A 6 15.48 5.41 5.36
C PRO A 6 15.67 4.71 4.02
N LEU A 7 15.23 5.35 2.93
CA LEU A 7 15.25 4.87 1.54
C LEU A 7 14.55 3.53 1.29
N TYR A 8 13.84 2.97 2.27
CA TYR A 8 13.13 1.71 2.11
C TYR A 8 11.91 1.89 1.20
N GLU A 9 11.73 0.96 0.28
CA GLU A 9 10.58 0.84 -0.61
C GLU A 9 9.99 -0.56 -0.44
N CYS A 10 8.68 -0.64 -0.15
CA CYS A 10 8.00 -1.94 -0.14
C CYS A 10 7.69 -2.39 -1.57
N MET A 11 7.51 -3.70 -1.77
CA MET A 11 7.09 -4.21 -3.08
C MET A 11 5.74 -3.62 -3.51
N MET A 12 5.56 -3.48 -4.82
CA MET A 12 4.27 -3.19 -5.44
C MET A 12 3.32 -4.38 -5.21
N HIS A 13 2.16 -4.12 -4.62
CA HIS A 13 1.17 -5.14 -4.31
C HIS A 13 -0.26 -4.58 -4.31
N ARG A 14 -1.25 -5.48 -4.30
CA ARG A 14 -2.67 -5.22 -4.15
C ARG A 14 -3.30 -6.27 -3.23
N THR A 15 -4.12 -5.81 -2.32
CA THR A 15 -5.03 -6.61 -1.50
C THR A 15 -6.49 -6.28 -1.85
N GLN A 16 -7.43 -7.21 -1.66
CA GLN A 16 -8.87 -6.93 -1.81
C GLN A 16 -9.38 -6.18 -0.57
N SER A 17 -8.95 -4.92 -0.41
CA SER A 17 -9.30 -4.10 0.75
C SER A 17 -9.46 -2.62 0.41
N LEU A 18 -10.18 -1.93 1.29
CA LEU A 18 -10.20 -0.48 1.41
C LEU A 18 -9.28 -0.12 2.56
N ASP A 19 -8.19 0.58 2.23
CA ASP A 19 -7.15 0.91 3.19
C ASP A 19 -7.12 2.40 3.46
N PHE A 20 -7.05 2.75 4.75
CA PHE A 20 -6.76 4.11 5.21
C PHE A 20 -5.34 4.13 5.73
N GLY A 21 -4.42 4.66 4.92
CA GLY A 21 -3.02 4.86 5.29
C GLY A 21 -2.79 6.28 5.80
N VAL A 22 -2.57 6.44 7.10
CA VAL A 22 -2.36 7.74 7.74
C VAL A 22 -0.88 7.92 8.05
N VAL A 23 -0.27 9.02 7.60
CA VAL A 23 1.11 9.36 7.95
C VAL A 23 1.12 9.99 9.34
N VAL A 24 1.75 9.31 10.30
CA VAL A 24 1.82 9.76 11.70
C VAL A 24 3.10 10.55 11.98
N GLU A 25 4.19 10.20 11.30
CA GLU A 25 5.50 10.85 11.40
C GLU A 25 6.27 10.72 10.08
N GLY A 26 7.04 11.74 9.70
CA GLY A 26 7.83 11.75 8.46
C GLY A 26 7.03 12.05 7.19
N GLU A 27 7.56 11.60 6.07
CA GLU A 27 6.96 11.70 4.74
C GLU A 27 7.04 10.35 4.00
N ILE A 28 6.05 10.03 3.18
CA ILE A 28 6.02 8.79 2.39
C ILE A 28 5.60 9.09 0.96
N GLU A 29 6.22 8.44 -0.02
CA GLU A 29 5.74 8.42 -1.39
C GLU A 29 4.79 7.22 -1.57
N MET A 30 3.58 7.47 -2.06
CA MET A 30 2.68 6.45 -2.61
C MET A 30 2.96 6.32 -4.10
N LEU A 31 3.34 5.13 -4.55
CA LEU A 31 3.57 4.80 -5.94
C LEU A 31 2.41 3.95 -6.46
N LEU A 32 1.94 4.19 -7.68
CA LEU A 32 0.93 3.39 -8.36
C LEU A 32 1.51 2.70 -9.60
N ASP A 33 0.77 1.75 -10.17
CA ASP A 33 1.18 0.93 -11.32
C ASP A 33 1.22 1.69 -12.65
N ASP A 34 0.57 2.85 -12.74
CA ASP A 34 0.70 3.80 -13.86
C ASP A 34 1.98 4.64 -13.79
N GLY A 35 2.82 4.43 -12.76
CA GLY A 35 4.06 5.17 -12.52
C GLY A 35 3.86 6.51 -11.81
N SER A 36 2.62 6.89 -11.48
CA SER A 36 2.36 8.08 -10.69
C SER A 36 2.91 7.94 -9.27
N ARG A 37 3.31 9.09 -8.71
CA ARG A 37 3.88 9.20 -7.37
C ARG A 37 3.27 10.38 -6.65
N THR A 38 2.83 10.16 -5.41
CA THR A 38 2.29 11.23 -4.55
C THR A 38 3.05 11.24 -3.23
N LEU A 39 3.67 12.37 -2.89
CA LEU A 39 4.30 12.57 -1.59
C LEU A 39 3.25 12.99 -0.57
N LEU A 40 3.12 12.20 0.50
CA LEU A 40 2.23 12.42 1.62
C LEU A 40 3.07 12.81 2.85
N ARG A 41 2.59 13.78 3.61
CA ARG A 41 3.25 14.30 4.80
C ARG A 41 2.46 13.94 6.05
N ARG A 42 3.08 14.10 7.20
CA ARG A 42 2.43 13.93 8.51
C ARG A 42 1.04 14.59 8.55
N GLY A 43 0.03 13.78 8.88
CA GLY A 43 -1.38 14.16 8.93
C GLY A 43 -2.16 13.83 7.66
N ASP A 44 -1.50 13.61 6.53
CA ASP A 44 -2.17 13.20 5.29
C ASP A 44 -2.69 11.77 5.38
N VAL A 45 -3.76 11.51 4.63
CA VAL A 45 -4.42 10.20 4.56
C VAL A 45 -4.52 9.77 3.10
N ALA A 46 -3.96 8.60 2.81
CA ALA A 46 -4.23 7.88 1.58
C ALA A 46 -5.45 6.97 1.75
N VAL A 47 -6.35 7.01 0.77
CA VAL A 47 -7.51 6.10 0.67
C VAL A 47 -7.27 5.16 -0.50
N GLN A 48 -6.81 3.95 -0.20
CA GLN A 48 -6.48 2.93 -1.19
C GLN A 48 -7.69 2.03 -1.44
N ARG A 49 -8.16 1.95 -2.69
CA ARG A 49 -9.40 1.25 -3.08
C ARG A 49 -9.10 0.00 -3.90
N ALA A 50 -8.41 -0.96 -3.29
CA ALA A 50 -7.93 -2.18 -3.94
C ALA A 50 -7.08 -1.91 -5.21
N THR A 51 -6.23 -0.88 -5.20
CA THR A 51 -5.33 -0.60 -6.35
C THR A 51 -3.93 -1.15 -6.09
N MET A 52 -3.18 -1.39 -7.16
CA MET A 52 -1.75 -1.71 -7.06
C MET A 52 -1.00 -0.50 -6.50
N HIS A 53 -0.26 -0.70 -5.42
CA HIS A 53 0.50 0.38 -4.81
C HIS A 53 1.78 -0.10 -4.12
N ALA A 54 2.70 0.85 -3.94
CA ALA A 54 3.89 0.70 -3.11
C ALA A 54 4.09 1.96 -2.25
N TRP A 55 4.87 1.81 -1.20
CA TRP A 55 5.23 2.85 -0.24
C TRP A 55 6.73 2.97 -0.19
N ARG A 56 7.25 4.18 -0.41
CA ARG A 56 8.66 4.49 -0.32
C ARG A 56 8.90 5.59 0.69
N ASN A 57 9.81 5.37 1.62
CA ASN A 57 10.37 6.46 2.41
C ASN A 57 11.46 7.16 1.58
N PRO A 58 11.26 8.42 1.15
CA PRO A 58 12.26 9.12 0.34
C PRO A 58 13.43 9.65 1.16
N SER A 59 13.33 9.67 2.50
CA SER A 59 14.35 10.24 3.38
C SER A 59 15.60 9.36 3.42
N PRO A 60 16.82 9.96 3.33
CA PRO A 60 18.08 9.25 3.46
C PRO A 60 18.49 8.95 4.91
N ASP A 61 17.88 9.62 5.90
CA ASP A 61 18.36 9.61 7.29
C ASP A 61 17.25 9.49 8.35
N SER A 62 15.99 9.63 7.96
CA SER A 62 14.86 9.69 8.88
C SER A 62 13.86 8.56 8.63
N TRP A 63 13.25 8.07 9.71
CA TRP A 63 12.18 7.07 9.63
C TRP A 63 10.83 7.72 9.34
N THR A 64 9.96 6.97 8.68
CA THR A 64 8.56 7.35 8.45
C THR A 64 7.64 6.33 9.11
N ARG A 65 6.57 6.80 9.77
CA ARG A 65 5.59 5.93 10.44
C ARG A 65 4.21 6.13 9.87
N MET A 66 3.58 5.02 9.51
CA MET A 66 2.19 4.99 9.07
C MET A 66 1.31 4.11 9.95
N VAL A 67 0.05 4.50 10.09
CA VAL A 67 -1.02 3.63 10.60
C VAL A 67 -1.89 3.24 9.42
N PHE A 68 -2.08 1.94 9.24
CA PHE A 68 -3.00 1.38 8.26
C PHE A 68 -4.20 0.77 8.97
N VAL A 69 -5.39 1.10 8.50
CA VAL A 69 -6.64 0.39 8.80
C VAL A 69 -7.11 -0.25 7.50
N LEU A 70 -7.12 -1.58 7.46
CA LEU A 70 -7.51 -2.36 6.28
C LEU A 70 -8.88 -2.96 6.53
N GLN A 71 -9.84 -2.67 5.65
CA GLN A 71 -11.19 -3.20 5.70
C GLN A 71 -11.43 -4.06 4.47
N ASP A 72 -11.96 -5.27 4.66
CA ASP A 72 -12.39 -6.13 3.54
C ASP A 72 -13.41 -5.41 2.64
N THR A 73 -13.36 -5.72 1.35
CA THR A 73 -14.21 -5.09 0.32
C THR A 73 -14.78 -6.10 -0.65
N LYS A 74 -15.83 -5.70 -1.37
CA LYS A 74 -16.31 -6.46 -2.53
C LYS A 74 -15.19 -6.54 -3.59
N PRO A 75 -15.15 -7.62 -4.40
CA PRO A 75 -14.15 -7.75 -5.46
C PRO A 75 -14.10 -6.55 -6.40
N LEU A 76 -12.89 -6.07 -6.70
CA LEU A 76 -12.68 -5.05 -7.72
C LEU A 76 -12.84 -5.68 -9.10
N VAL A 77 -13.74 -5.15 -9.92
CA VAL A 77 -13.96 -5.58 -11.30
C VAL A 77 -13.79 -4.37 -12.23
N ILE A 78 -12.89 -4.47 -13.19
CA ILE A 78 -12.62 -3.46 -14.21
C ILE A 78 -12.81 -4.13 -15.57
N ASP A 79 -13.67 -3.57 -16.43
CA ASP A 79 -13.98 -4.10 -17.77
C ASP A 79 -14.32 -5.61 -17.78
N GLY A 80 -15.07 -6.06 -16.75
CA GLY A 80 -15.48 -7.46 -16.60
C GLY A 80 -14.39 -8.40 -16.04
N ARG A 81 -13.19 -7.89 -15.77
CA ARG A 81 -12.08 -8.66 -15.17
C ARG A 81 -12.00 -8.43 -13.66
N ARG A 82 -12.03 -9.50 -12.87
CA ARG A 82 -11.73 -9.46 -11.43
C ARG A 82 -10.25 -9.16 -11.23
N MET A 83 -9.98 -8.17 -10.39
CA MET A 83 -8.64 -7.76 -9.96
C MET A 83 -8.41 -8.33 -8.57
N GLY A 84 -7.93 -9.58 -8.51
CA GLY A 84 -7.65 -10.26 -7.23
C GLY A 84 -6.36 -9.80 -6.57
N GLU A 85 -6.09 -10.34 -5.39
CA GLU A 85 -4.87 -10.17 -4.63
C GLU A 85 -3.63 -10.46 -5.49
N ASP A 86 -2.65 -9.57 -5.37
CA ASP A 86 -1.33 -9.69 -5.98
C ASP A 86 -0.33 -9.16 -4.96
N LEU A 87 0.30 -10.05 -4.21
CA LEU A 87 1.23 -9.66 -3.15
C LEU A 87 2.63 -9.28 -3.70
N GLY A 88 2.84 -9.38 -5.02
CA GLY A 88 4.14 -9.16 -5.64
C GLY A 88 5.07 -10.38 -5.53
N ARG A 89 6.34 -10.15 -5.86
CA ARG A 89 7.36 -11.21 -5.98
C ARG A 89 8.07 -11.48 -4.66
N GLY A 90 8.54 -12.71 -4.46
CA GLY A 90 9.40 -13.08 -3.32
C GLY A 90 8.66 -13.33 -2.00
N LEU A 91 7.34 -13.51 -2.05
CA LEU A 91 6.48 -13.82 -0.90
C LEU A 91 6.03 -15.28 -0.88
N GLU A 92 6.84 -16.16 -1.45
CA GLU A 92 6.61 -17.60 -1.47
C GLU A 92 6.43 -18.11 -0.03
N GLY A 93 5.24 -18.64 0.27
CA GLY A 93 4.89 -19.15 1.60
C GLY A 93 4.17 -18.16 2.51
N LEU A 94 3.92 -16.92 2.10
CA LEU A 94 2.96 -16.07 2.83
C LEU A 94 1.53 -16.57 2.59
N PRO A 95 0.73 -16.72 3.66
CA PRO A 95 -0.67 -17.09 3.51
C PRO A 95 -1.47 -15.98 2.81
N PRO A 96 -2.50 -16.33 2.03
CA PRO A 96 -3.38 -15.35 1.42
C PRO A 96 -4.12 -14.55 2.49
N SER A 97 -4.57 -13.34 2.16
CA SER A 97 -5.35 -12.52 3.11
C SER A 97 -6.68 -13.16 3.50
N GLY A 98 -7.21 -14.06 2.66
CA GLY A 98 -8.54 -14.65 2.83
C GLY A 98 -9.67 -13.74 2.36
N ASN A 99 -9.37 -12.51 1.93
CA ASN A 99 -10.35 -11.57 1.40
C ASN A 99 -10.70 -11.90 -0.07
N ASP A 100 -9.89 -12.71 -0.73
CA ASP A 100 -9.98 -12.99 -2.17
C ASP A 100 -10.89 -14.19 -2.54
N GLY A 101 -11.75 -14.61 -1.60
CA GLY A 101 -12.71 -15.72 -1.77
C GLY A 101 -13.85 -15.49 -2.74
#